data_AF-A0A212LYB9-F1
#
_entry.id   AF-A0A212LYB9-F1
#
_cell.length_a   1.000
_cell.length_b   1.000
_cell.length_c   1.000
_cell.angle_alpha   90.00
_cell.angle_beta   90.00
_cell.angle_gamma   90.00
#
_symmetry.space_group_name_H-M   'P 1'
#
loop_
_entity.id
_entity.type
_entity.pdbx_description
1 polymer ?
#
loop_
_entity_poly.entity_id
_entity_poly.type
_entity_poly.pdbx_seq_one_letter_code
_entity_poly.pdbx_strand_id
1 'polypeptide(L)'
;MAAKVIPFPDKYEPNMPEIEKLMREWLCNVSDERIFIDTVAARMMSFIQNYANTWFEPNFNLSVPPTLTFEERKALIASIETGVDETARQVQEMINRIIIERFLLEIEIYEARKSQTHFFLNGN
;
A
#
# COMPACT_ATOMS: atom_id res chain seq x y z
N MET A 1 -17.46 -34.64 -4.73
CA MET A 1 -17.71 -33.30 -5.31
C MET A 1 -16.38 -32.61 -5.45
N ALA A 2 -15.99 -32.19 -6.66
CA ALA A 2 -14.72 -31.48 -6.87
C ALA A 2 -14.84 -30.05 -6.31
N ALA A 3 -13.90 -29.63 -5.46
CA ALA A 3 -13.86 -28.28 -4.93
C ALA A 3 -13.71 -27.29 -6.09
N LYS A 4 -14.60 -26.30 -6.16
CA LYS A 4 -14.55 -25.23 -7.15
C LYS A 4 -13.40 -24.30 -6.76
N VAL A 5 -12.22 -24.53 -7.34
CA VAL A 5 -11.04 -23.69 -7.09
C VAL A 5 -11.33 -22.31 -7.67
N ILE A 6 -11.40 -21.31 -6.80
CA ILE A 6 -11.45 -19.90 -7.22
C ILE A 6 -9.98 -19.53 -7.49
N PRO A 7 -9.59 -19.26 -8.74
CA PRO A 7 -8.23 -18.80 -9.01
C PRO A 7 -8.01 -17.45 -8.33
N PHE A 8 -6.86 -17.30 -7.67
CA PHE A 8 -6.43 -15.98 -7.23
C PHE A 8 -6.26 -15.08 -8.46
N PRO A 9 -6.57 -13.78 -8.35
CA PRO A 9 -6.37 -12.84 -9.45
C PRO A 9 -4.90 -12.87 -9.91
N ASP A 10 -4.71 -12.82 -11.23
CA ASP A 10 -3.37 -12.80 -11.81
C ASP A 10 -2.60 -11.57 -11.30
N LYS A 11 -1.31 -11.76 -11.02
CA LYS A 11 -0.42 -10.66 -10.67
C LYS A 11 -0.35 -9.68 -11.85
N TYR A 12 -0.91 -8.50 -11.64
CA TYR A 12 -0.78 -7.38 -12.58
C TYR A 12 0.41 -6.54 -12.16
N GLU A 13 1.42 -6.41 -13.04
CA GLU A 13 2.48 -5.42 -12.87
C GLU A 13 1.98 -4.06 -13.36
N PRO A 14 1.85 -3.06 -12.48
CA PRO A 14 1.41 -1.74 -12.90
C PRO A 14 2.47 -1.03 -13.75
N ASN A 15 2.01 -0.35 -14.81
CA ASN A 15 2.85 0.51 -15.63
C ASN A 15 3.18 1.81 -14.87
N MET A 16 4.24 1.77 -14.07
CA MET A 16 4.64 2.85 -13.17
C MET A 16 4.85 4.20 -13.86
N PRO A 17 5.50 4.30 -15.04
CA PRO A 17 5.59 5.55 -15.80
C PRO A 17 4.24 6.18 -16.15
N GLU A 18 3.26 5.36 -16.56
CA GLU A 18 1.93 5.88 -16.92
C GLU A 18 1.19 6.38 -15.68
N ILE A 19 1.32 5.68 -14.55
CA ILE A 19 0.74 6.11 -13.28
C ILE A 19 1.36 7.44 -12.82
N GLU A 20 2.69 7.59 -12.87
CA GLU A 20 3.36 8.84 -12.51
C GLU A 20 2.88 10.01 -13.37
N LYS A 21 2.75 9.78 -14.69
CA LYS A 21 2.25 10.78 -15.62
C LYS A 21 0.84 11.24 -15.25
N LEU A 22 -0.09 10.31 -15.03
CA LEU A 22 -1.47 10.61 -14.63
C LEU A 22 -1.54 11.38 -13.30
N MET A 23 -0.69 11.02 -12.33
CA MET A 23 -0.61 11.75 -11.06
C MET A 23 -0.16 13.19 -11.27
N ARG A 24 0.91 13.41 -12.05
CA ARG A 24 1.44 14.74 -12.32
C ARG A 24 0.43 15.60 -13.08
N GLU A 25 -0.25 15.02 -14.08
CA GLU A 25 -1.35 15.70 -14.79
C GLU A 25 -2.47 16.13 -13.84
N TRP A 26 -2.85 15.27 -12.88
CA TRP A 26 -3.84 15.63 -11.87
C TRP A 26 -3.33 16.73 -10.92
N LEU A 27 -2.09 16.65 -10.45
CA LEU A 27 -1.50 17.66 -9.56
C LEU A 27 -1.38 19.03 -10.23
N CYS A 28 -1.06 19.08 -11.52
CA CYS A 28 -1.06 20.32 -12.31
C CYS A 28 -2.45 21.00 -12.35
N ASN A 29 -3.55 20.24 -12.21
CA ASN A 29 -4.90 20.84 -12.11
C ASN A 29 -5.20 21.41 -10.72
N VAL A 30 -4.37 21.11 -9.71
CA VAL A 30 -4.57 21.50 -8.31
C VAL A 30 -3.62 22.62 -7.90
N SER A 31 -2.41 22.67 -8.45
CA SER A 31 -1.40 23.69 -8.14
C SER A 31 -0.48 23.92 -9.34
N ASP A 32 -0.05 25.17 -9.53
CA ASP A 32 0.96 25.55 -10.53
C ASP A 32 2.40 25.49 -9.97
N GLU A 33 2.55 25.24 -8.68
CA GLU A 33 3.86 25.23 -8.02
C GLU A 33 4.62 23.93 -8.32
N ARG A 34 5.68 24.03 -9.12
CA ARG A 34 6.47 22.87 -9.54
C ARG A 34 7.07 22.09 -8.37
N ILE A 35 7.56 22.79 -7.35
CA ILE A 35 8.16 22.16 -6.16
C ILE A 35 7.11 21.31 -5.43
N PHE A 36 5.88 21.82 -5.30
CA PHE A 36 4.76 21.06 -4.75
C PHE A 36 4.44 19.82 -5.60
N ILE A 37 4.29 19.98 -6.91
CA ILE A 37 3.99 18.86 -7.83
C ILE A 37 5.05 17.77 -7.73
N ASP A 38 6.34 18.15 -7.76
CA ASP A 38 7.45 17.20 -7.69
C ASP A 38 7.49 16.48 -6.35
N THR A 39 7.30 17.22 -5.24
CA THR A 39 7.31 16.66 -3.89
C THR A 39 6.16 15.67 -3.71
N VAL A 40 4.94 16.06 -4.09
CA VAL A 40 3.76 15.23 -3.92
C VAL A 40 3.80 14.01 -4.84
N ALA A 41 4.18 14.17 -6.11
CA ALA A 41 4.32 13.06 -7.05
C ALA A 41 5.36 12.05 -6.55
N ALA A 42 6.51 12.50 -6.06
CA ALA A 42 7.54 11.61 -5.50
C ALA A 42 7.03 10.82 -4.29
N ARG A 43 6.27 11.46 -3.38
CA ARG A 43 5.66 10.78 -2.22
C ARG A 43 4.62 9.76 -2.64
N MET A 44 3.74 10.10 -3.58
CA MET A 44 2.73 9.17 -4.09
C MET A 44 3.36 7.98 -4.85
N MET A 45 4.43 8.20 -5.62
CA MET A 45 5.16 7.13 -6.29
C MET A 45 5.86 6.20 -5.29
N SER A 46 6.51 6.78 -4.28
CA SER A 46 7.10 6.02 -3.17
C SER A 46 6.05 5.16 -2.45
N PHE A 47 4.86 5.72 -2.23
CA PHE A 47 3.75 4.98 -1.63
C PHE A 47 3.34 3.75 -2.47
N ILE A 48 3.18 3.92 -3.78
CA ILE A 48 2.77 2.81 -4.65
C ILE A 48 3.82 1.71 -4.70
N GLN A 49 5.09 2.11 -4.84
CA GLN A 49 6.22 1.18 -4.89
C GLN A 49 6.36 0.35 -3.61
N ASN A 50 6.16 0.97 -2.46
CA ASN A 50 6.45 0.34 -1.17
C ASN A 50 5.25 -0.32 -0.51
N TYR A 51 4.01 0.08 -0.86
CA TYR A 51 2.82 -0.35 -0.12
C TYR A 51 1.66 -0.81 -1.01
N ALA A 52 1.34 -0.11 -2.10
CA ALA A 52 0.19 -0.48 -2.94
C ALA A 52 0.41 -1.76 -3.75
N ASN A 53 1.67 -2.06 -4.09
CA ASN A 53 2.06 -3.25 -4.85
C ASN A 53 2.55 -4.40 -3.96
N THR A 54 2.45 -4.27 -2.64
CA THR A 54 2.89 -5.30 -1.71
C THR A 54 1.87 -6.44 -1.72
N TRP A 55 2.26 -7.57 -2.30
CA TRP A 55 1.46 -8.79 -2.29
C TRP A 55 1.73 -9.59 -1.01
N PHE A 56 0.67 -9.87 -0.25
CA PHE A 56 0.76 -10.79 0.87
C PHE A 56 0.70 -12.22 0.33
N GLU A 57 1.83 -12.92 0.36
CA GLU A 57 1.92 -14.34 -0.01
C GLU A 57 2.17 -15.19 1.24
N PRO A 58 1.14 -15.51 2.04
CA PRO A 58 1.28 -16.49 3.09
C PRO A 58 1.50 -17.86 2.45
N ASN A 59 2.77 -18.26 2.29
CA ASN A 59 3.16 -19.55 1.74
C ASN A 59 3.41 -20.55 2.87
N PHE A 60 2.42 -21.40 3.15
CA PHE A 60 2.56 -22.50 4.09
C PHE A 60 2.94 -23.79 3.33
N ASN A 61 4.22 -23.93 3.01
CA ASN A 61 4.72 -25.11 2.30
C ASN A 61 5.03 -26.25 3.28
N LEU A 62 3.98 -26.81 3.89
CA LEU A 62 4.09 -27.81 4.94
C LEU A 62 3.76 -29.21 4.38
N SER A 63 4.80 -29.98 4.04
CA SER A 63 4.65 -31.42 3.81
C SER A 63 4.49 -32.12 5.16
N VAL A 64 3.27 -32.55 5.48
CA VAL A 64 2.94 -33.18 6.76
C VAL A 64 2.96 -34.70 6.61
N PRO A 65 3.95 -35.42 7.19
CA PRO A 65 3.96 -36.88 7.17
C PRO A 65 2.81 -37.45 8.03
N PRO A 66 2.17 -38.55 7.61
CA PRO A 66 1.12 -39.20 8.41
C PRO A 66 1.64 -39.79 9.73
N THR A 67 2.96 -39.87 9.92
CA THR A 67 3.63 -40.48 11.08
C THR A 67 4.00 -39.50 12.18
N LEU A 68 3.62 -38.22 12.10
CA LEU A 68 3.99 -37.23 13.12
C LEU A 68 3.48 -37.65 14.50
N THR A 69 4.34 -37.48 15.50
CA THR A 69 3.98 -37.60 16.92
C THR A 69 3.05 -36.48 17.34
N PHE A 70 2.43 -36.60 18.52
CA PHE A 70 1.54 -35.56 19.05
C PHE A 70 2.28 -34.23 19.28
N GLU A 71 3.51 -34.26 19.80
CA GLU A 71 4.31 -33.07 20.03
C GLU A 71 4.71 -32.37 18.74
N GLU A 72 5.06 -33.12 17.68
CA GLU A 72 5.40 -32.53 16.38
C GLU A 72 4.18 -31.90 15.71
N ARG A 73 2.98 -32.48 15.86
CA ARG A 73 1.73 -31.85 15.42
C ARG A 73 1.46 -30.55 16.17
N LYS A 74 1.72 -30.51 17.47
CA LYS A 74 1.55 -29.30 18.29
C LYS A 74 2.53 -28.20 17.88
N ALA A 75 3.79 -28.56 17.63
CA ALA A 75 4.80 -27.62 17.12
C ALA A 75 4.44 -27.07 15.73
N LEU A 76 3.88 -27.91 14.85
CA LEU A 76 3.41 -27.50 13.53
C LEU A 76 2.29 -26.46 13.61
N ILE A 77 1.28 -26.70 14.46
CA ILE A 77 0.18 -25.76 14.68
C ILE A 77 0.71 -24.43 15.20
N ALA A 78 1.60 -24.46 16.21
CA ALA A 78 2.22 -23.25 16.75
C ALA A 78 3.01 -22.47 15.68
N SER A 79 3.68 -23.16 14.75
CA SER A 79 4.40 -22.52 13.64
C SER A 79 3.45 -21.86 12.63
N ILE A 80 2.28 -22.46 12.37
CA ILE A 80 1.25 -21.86 11.51
C ILE A 80 0.67 -20.62 12.18
N GLU A 81 0.28 -20.72 13.45
CA GLU A 81 -0.25 -19.61 14.25
C GLU A 81 0.74 -18.43 14.26
N THR A 82 2.02 -18.70 14.53
CA THR A 82 3.07 -17.68 14.51
C THR A 82 3.21 -17.01 13.13
N GLY A 83 3.14 -17.79 12.05
CA GLY A 83 3.22 -17.26 10.69
C GLY A 83 2.00 -16.40 10.30
N VAL A 84 0.82 -16.77 10.77
CA VAL A 84 -0.42 -15.99 10.60
C VAL A 84 -0.34 -14.69 11.39
N ASP A 85 0.10 -14.73 12.65
CA ASP A 85 0.23 -13.56 13.51
C ASP A 85 1.25 -12.56 12.95
N GLU A 86 2.39 -13.03 12.44
CA GLU A 86 3.40 -12.17 11.81
C GLU A 86 2.86 -11.53 10.52
N THR A 87 2.08 -12.28 9.73
CA THR A 87 1.40 -11.72 8.54
C THR A 87 0.41 -10.64 8.94
N ALA A 88 -0.40 -10.87 9.98
CA ALA A 88 -1.35 -9.89 10.49
C ALA A 88 -0.64 -8.61 10.97
N ARG A 89 0.52 -8.74 11.63
CA ARG A 89 1.36 -7.62 12.05
C ARG A 89 1.83 -6.80 10.85
N GLN A 90 2.32 -7.44 9.79
CA GLN A 90 2.79 -6.77 8.58
C GLN A 90 1.65 -6.03 7.86
N VAL A 91 0.45 -6.64 7.79
CA VAL A 91 -0.75 -5.99 7.24
C VAL A 91 -1.10 -4.74 8.05
N GLN A 92 -1.13 -4.85 9.38
CA GLN A 92 -1.47 -3.72 10.25
C GLN A 92 -0.45 -2.58 10.13
N GLU A 93 0.84 -2.90 10.06
CA GLU A 93 1.90 -1.91 9.87
C GLU A 93 1.74 -1.18 8.53
N MET A 94 1.46 -1.92 7.45
CA MET A 94 1.21 -1.36 6.14
C MET A 94 -0.01 -0.41 6.15
N ILE A 95 -1.13 -0.83 6.74
CA ILE A 95 -2.35 -0.01 6.87
C ILE A 95 -2.04 1.30 7.61
N ASN A 96 -1.32 1.23 8.74
CA ASN A 96 -0.97 2.42 9.52
C ASN A 96 -0.12 3.41 8.71
N ARG A 97 0.87 2.90 7.95
CA ARG A 97 1.70 3.73 7.07
C ARG A 97 0.87 4.39 5.96
N ILE A 98 -0.08 3.65 5.38
CA ILE A 98 -0.98 4.18 4.35
C ILE A 98 -1.82 5.34 4.89
N ILE A 99 -2.39 5.18 6.08
CA ILE A 99 -3.21 6.20 6.73
C ILE A 99 -2.39 7.48 6.98
N ILE A 100 -1.18 7.35 7.52
CA ILE A 100 -0.31 8.51 7.80
C ILE A 100 0.07 9.25 6.52
N GLU A 101 0.51 8.54 5.49
CA GLU A 101 0.86 9.17 4.21
C GLU A 101 -0.34 9.90 3.59
N ARG A 102 -1.55 9.31 3.67
CA ARG A 102 -2.75 9.99 3.19
C ARG A 102 -3.05 11.27 3.99
N PHE A 103 -2.90 11.27 5.31
CA PHE A 103 -3.11 12.47 6.11
C PHE A 103 -2.12 13.58 5.76
N LEU A 104 -0.83 13.25 5.58
CA LEU A 104 0.18 14.24 5.21
C LEU A 104 -0.13 14.87 3.85
N LEU A 105 -0.55 14.05 2.89
CA LEU A 105 -0.96 14.49 1.57
C LEU A 105 -2.15 15.47 1.62
N GLU A 106 -3.18 15.16 2.42
CA GLU A 106 -4.35 16.04 2.57
C GLU A 106 -3.99 17.40 3.19
N ILE A 107 -3.04 17.41 4.15
CA ILE A 107 -2.52 18.65 4.74
C ILE A 107 -1.82 19.49 3.68
N GLU A 108 -0.92 18.90 2.90
CA GLU A 108 -0.18 19.60 1.83
C GLU A 108 -1.13 20.17 0.77
N ILE A 109 -2.13 19.40 0.34
CA ILE A 109 -3.16 19.85 -0.61
C ILE A 109 -3.96 21.02 -0.03
N TYR A 110 -4.33 20.95 1.26
CA TYR A 110 -5.06 22.03 1.92
C TYR A 110 -4.24 23.33 2.01
N GLU A 111 -2.96 23.24 2.38
CA GLU A 111 -2.06 24.39 2.45
C GLU A 111 -1.84 25.05 1.08
N ALA A 112 -1.66 24.25 0.03
CA ALA A 112 -1.54 24.76 -1.35
C ALA A 112 -2.79 25.56 -1.77
N ARG A 113 -3.99 25.04 -1.50
CA ARG A 113 -5.27 25.72 -1.81
C ARG A 113 -5.47 27.00 -1.01
N LYS A 114 -5.10 27.01 0.27
CA LYS A 114 -5.18 28.21 1.12
C LYS A 114 -4.25 29.32 0.63
N SER A 115 -3.05 28.96 0.18
CA SER A 115 -2.04 29.90 -0.32
C SER A 115 -2.48 30.58 -1.62
N GLN A 116 -3.13 29.85 -2.54
CA GLN A 116 -3.78 30.44 -3.70
C GLN A 116 -4.92 31.40 -3.30
N THR A 117 -5.78 31.00 -2.36
CA THR A 117 -6.93 31.82 -1.92
C THR A 117 -6.50 33.14 -1.26
N HIS A 118 -5.40 33.14 -0.51
CA HIS A 118 -4.86 34.36 0.12
C HIS A 118 -4.24 35.35 -0.88
N PHE A 119 -3.72 34.87 -2.01
CA PHE A 119 -3.19 35.73 -3.08
C PHE A 119 -4.31 36.52 -3.78
N PHE A 120 -5.50 35.93 -3.93
CA PHE A 120 -6.66 36.59 -4.54
C PHE A 120 -7.35 37.63 -3.62
N LEU A 121 -7.12 37.59 -2.30
CA LEU A 121 -7.78 38.49 -1.34
C LEU A 121 -6.93 39.72 -0.95
N ASN A 122 -5.62 39.70 -1.18
CA ASN A 122 -4.71 40.81 -0.86
C ASN A 122 -4.22 41.60 -2.09
N GLY A 123 -4.79 41.34 -3.27
CA GLY A 123 -4.42 41.96 -4.54
C GLY A 123 -5.37 43.06 -5.05
N ASN A 124 -6.28 43.58 -4.20
CA ASN A 124 -7.17 44.71 -4.51
C ASN A 124 -6.92 45.89 -3.58
#